data_AF-A0A4Q9HT10-F1
#
_entry.id   AF-A0A4Q9HT10-F1
#
_cell.length_a   1.000
_cell.length_b   1.000
_cell.length_c   1.000
_cell.angle_alpha   90.00
_cell.angle_beta   90.00
_cell.angle_gamma   90.00
#
_symmetry.space_group_name_H-M   'P 1'
#
loop_
_entity.id
_entity.type
_entity.pdbx_description
1 polymer ?
#
loop_
_entity_poly.entity_id
_entity_poly.type
_entity_poly.pdbx_seq_one_letter_code
_entity_poly.pdbx_strand_id
1 'polypeptide(L)'
;MGTCSFCSGTSCRDSRGGRAGCGGRGMSAGALVVVGTGIKGVGHLTYEAVGWIEQVDRVAYCVSDPVTEAWIREHSRSSHDLYTLYGNDKPRSETYEQMVNALVEPVREGLTVCAVFYGHPGVFAYPPHEAIKVLRAEGVPAMMLPGVSALDCLFADLGVDPGTMGCQEVEATDLLLRRRSLLTDSHVVVWQVACVGDLGFRFGGFDNDNNRQVLVEYLEKFYPPDHQVTHYSAAQYAVCGPTIRTLALRDLRDEYLTGVSTLYVPPIAALDDDHAMAQRLGLSEDPSRSSRSIGTNTPAHLDRYLPTCVPSALATYLADLACDPSKLSAHLDDPQAAVDHAAGLNEEERAALLSGDAGAIRMAMKDTTETGTTDTPPGAQIEGRGGITPHSPRSTPRKEP
;
A
#
# COMPACT_ATOMS: atom_id res chain seq x y z
N MET A 1 3.79 4.90 -16.94
CA MET A 1 2.94 5.98 -17.47
C MET A 1 1.68 6.06 -16.60
N GLY A 2 1.76 6.87 -15.56
CA GLY A 2 0.66 7.19 -14.65
C GLY A 2 1.04 8.53 -14.06
N THR A 3 0.59 9.61 -14.68
CA THR A 3 0.87 10.97 -14.23
C THR A 3 0.13 11.20 -12.91
N CYS A 4 0.89 11.49 -11.87
CA CYS A 4 0.40 11.97 -10.59
C CYS A 4 -0.42 13.24 -10.87
N SER A 5 -1.74 13.16 -10.69
CA SER A 5 -2.65 14.27 -10.98
C SER A 5 -2.69 15.22 -9.80
N PHE A 6 -1.58 15.88 -9.54
CA PHE A 6 -1.52 17.13 -8.80
C PHE A 6 -1.24 18.23 -9.82
N CYS A 7 -2.08 19.27 -9.83
CA CYS A 7 -1.95 20.49 -10.64
C CYS A 7 -2.09 20.37 -12.16
N SER A 8 -3.32 20.46 -12.66
CA SER A 8 -3.58 21.11 -13.97
C SER A 8 -4.92 21.85 -13.97
N GLY A 9 -4.99 22.95 -13.20
CA GLY A 9 -6.01 23.97 -13.39
C GLY A 9 -5.76 24.70 -14.71
N THR A 10 -6.64 24.50 -15.68
CA THR A 10 -6.53 25.07 -17.03
C THR A 10 -6.72 26.60 -16.97
N SER A 11 -5.75 27.36 -17.46
CA SER A 11 -5.88 28.81 -17.58
C SER A 11 -6.85 29.17 -18.71
N CYS A 12 -8.06 29.61 -18.38
CA CYS A 12 -8.90 30.34 -19.33
C CYS A 12 -8.53 31.83 -19.27
N ARG A 13 -7.84 32.30 -20.33
CA ARG A 13 -7.75 33.74 -20.62
C ARG A 13 -9.13 34.20 -21.10
N ASP A 14 -9.76 35.11 -20.38
CA ASP A 14 -10.69 36.02 -21.00
C ASP A 14 -10.56 37.44 -20.44
N SER A 15 -10.84 38.39 -21.33
CA SER A 15 -10.39 39.76 -21.24
C SER A 15 -11.53 40.74 -20.93
N ARG A 16 -11.19 41.76 -20.12
CA ARG A 16 -11.89 43.06 -19.89
C ARG A 16 -12.97 43.12 -18.78
N GLY A 17 -12.63 43.91 -17.75
CA GLY A 17 -13.49 45.01 -17.29
C GLY A 17 -14.13 44.87 -15.90
N GLY A 18 -13.68 45.68 -14.94
CA GLY A 18 -14.47 46.07 -13.77
C GLY A 18 -13.81 45.85 -12.42
N ARG A 19 -13.32 46.93 -11.79
CA ARG A 19 -12.96 46.97 -10.37
C ARG A 19 -14.22 46.75 -9.51
N ALA A 20 -14.16 45.76 -8.63
CA ALA A 20 -14.81 45.80 -7.32
C ALA A 20 -13.91 45.05 -6.33
N GLY A 21 -13.35 45.78 -5.38
CA GLY A 21 -12.58 45.20 -4.29
C GLY A 21 -13.53 44.48 -3.33
N CYS A 22 -13.34 43.17 -3.18
CA CYS A 22 -13.82 42.40 -2.05
C CYS A 22 -12.64 41.54 -1.60
N GLY A 23 -12.01 41.94 -0.49
CA GLY A 23 -11.01 41.13 0.18
C GLY A 23 -11.67 39.91 0.80
N GLY A 24 -11.89 38.86 0.01
CA GLY A 24 -11.98 37.52 0.53
C GLY A 24 -10.55 37.02 0.72
N ARG A 25 -10.13 36.76 1.96
CA ARG A 25 -9.07 35.77 2.16
C ARG A 25 -9.60 34.51 1.49
N GLY A 26 -9.02 34.11 0.36
CA GLY A 26 -9.40 32.84 -0.26
C GLY A 26 -9.26 31.78 0.81
N MET A 27 -10.35 31.10 1.15
CA MET A 27 -10.26 29.92 2.01
C MET A 27 -9.27 28.97 1.34
N SER A 28 -8.29 28.47 2.10
CA SER A 28 -7.46 27.36 1.62
C SER A 28 -8.39 26.23 1.19
N ALA A 29 -8.11 25.64 0.04
CA ALA A 29 -8.78 24.40 -0.34
C ALA A 29 -8.36 23.34 0.68
N GLY A 30 -9.32 22.77 1.42
CA GLY A 30 -9.04 21.69 2.36
C GLY A 30 -8.57 20.43 1.64
N ALA A 31 -8.06 19.46 2.40
CA ALA A 31 -7.64 18.17 1.86
C ALA A 31 -7.80 17.05 2.90
N LEU A 32 -7.97 15.82 2.42
CA LEU A 32 -7.99 14.62 3.27
C LEU A 32 -6.81 13.70 2.93
N VAL A 33 -6.05 13.33 3.95
CA VAL A 33 -5.14 12.18 3.89
C VAL A 33 -5.64 11.11 4.86
N VAL A 34 -5.71 9.87 4.41
CA VAL A 34 -6.05 8.73 5.26
C VAL A 34 -4.83 7.85 5.44
N VAL A 35 -4.48 7.54 6.69
CA VAL A 35 -3.27 6.78 7.04
C VAL A 35 -3.59 5.62 7.99
N GLY A 36 -2.68 4.65 8.01
CA GLY A 36 -2.73 3.48 8.89
C GLY A 36 -1.73 3.55 10.03
N THR A 37 -2.11 3.07 11.20
CA THR A 37 -1.17 2.91 12.33
C THR A 37 -0.47 1.56 12.34
N GLY A 38 -0.91 0.64 11.48
CA GLY A 38 -0.61 -0.76 11.60
C GLY A 38 -1.28 -1.41 12.82
N ILE A 39 -0.93 -2.66 13.13
CA ILE A 39 -1.55 -3.43 14.21
C ILE A 39 -0.79 -3.35 15.54
N LYS A 40 0.54 -3.35 15.51
CA LYS A 40 1.37 -3.22 16.71
C LYS A 40 1.52 -1.75 17.05
N GLY A 41 1.13 -1.36 18.26
CA GLY A 41 1.07 0.02 18.70
C GLY A 41 2.38 0.77 18.46
N VAL A 42 2.27 1.88 17.73
CA VAL A 42 3.36 2.77 17.24
C VAL A 42 4.39 2.10 16.32
N GLY A 43 4.85 0.88 16.62
CA GLY A 43 5.95 0.21 15.92
C GLY A 43 5.66 -0.17 14.46
N HIS A 44 4.40 -0.15 14.03
CA HIS A 44 4.02 -0.38 12.62
C HIS A 44 3.62 0.91 11.87
N LEU A 45 3.74 2.08 12.49
CA LEU A 45 3.55 3.35 11.78
C LEU A 45 4.60 3.49 10.68
N THR A 46 4.18 3.93 9.50
CA THR A 46 5.11 4.33 8.44
C THR A 46 5.60 5.75 8.72
N TYR A 47 6.84 6.06 8.30
CA TYR A 47 7.37 7.43 8.43
C TYR A 47 6.51 8.47 7.70
N GLU A 48 5.95 8.11 6.54
CA GLU A 48 5.03 8.98 5.81
C GLU A 48 3.75 9.28 6.62
N ALA A 49 3.17 8.27 7.29
CA ALA A 49 2.00 8.47 8.15
C ALA A 49 2.31 9.39 9.35
N VAL A 50 3.49 9.22 9.97
CA VAL A 50 3.97 10.09 11.07
C VAL A 50 4.05 11.54 10.60
N GLY A 51 4.67 11.80 9.45
CA GLY A 51 4.78 13.16 8.89
C GLY A 51 3.42 13.84 8.69
N TRP A 52 2.41 13.10 8.23
CA TRP A 52 1.05 13.65 8.11
C TRP A 52 0.39 13.89 9.48
N ILE A 53 0.50 12.97 10.43
CA ILE A 53 -0.11 13.12 11.76
C ILE A 53 0.42 14.37 12.49
N GLU A 54 1.71 14.67 12.34
CA GLU A 54 2.35 15.78 13.04
C GLU A 54 2.05 17.17 12.46
N GLN A 55 1.77 17.24 11.15
CA GLN A 55 1.80 18.52 10.42
C GLN A 55 0.42 19.09 10.07
N VAL A 56 -0.64 18.26 10.00
CA VAL A 56 -1.96 18.70 9.56
C VAL A 56 -2.69 19.56 10.59
N ASP A 57 -3.75 20.25 10.15
CA ASP A 57 -4.59 21.09 11.01
C ASP A 57 -5.40 20.26 12.01
N ARG A 58 -5.89 19.09 11.58
CA ARG A 58 -6.71 18.20 12.41
C ARG A 58 -6.45 16.74 12.13
N VAL A 59 -6.25 15.97 13.20
CA VAL A 59 -6.28 14.52 13.19
C VAL A 59 -7.64 14.02 13.67
N ALA A 60 -8.20 13.03 12.99
CA ALA A 60 -9.37 12.28 13.44
C ALA A 60 -9.05 10.79 13.39
N TYR A 61 -9.17 10.07 14.50
CA TYR A 61 -8.62 8.72 14.62
C TYR A 61 -9.63 7.69 15.10
N CYS A 62 -9.51 6.45 14.64
CA CYS A 62 -10.21 5.27 15.13
C CYS A 62 -9.18 4.14 15.28
N VAL A 63 -8.56 4.05 16.46
CA VAL A 63 -7.45 3.11 16.75
C VAL A 63 -7.86 2.06 17.79
N SER A 64 -7.14 0.95 17.82
CA SER A 64 -7.51 -0.24 18.61
C SER A 64 -6.79 -0.36 19.95
N ASP A 65 -5.80 0.49 20.24
CA ASP A 65 -4.97 0.39 21.44
C ASP A 65 -4.66 1.76 22.08
N PRO A 66 -4.57 1.84 23.42
CA PRO A 66 -4.29 3.09 24.11
C PRO A 66 -2.89 3.68 23.89
N VAL A 67 -1.90 2.86 23.50
CA VAL A 67 -0.53 3.33 23.29
C VAL A 67 -0.49 4.23 22.05
N THR A 68 -1.12 3.76 20.97
CA THR A 68 -1.27 4.54 19.74
C THR A 68 -2.15 5.77 19.96
N GLU A 69 -3.23 5.67 20.74
CA GLU A 69 -4.08 6.84 21.08
C GLU A 69 -3.26 7.92 21.79
N ALA A 70 -2.54 7.57 22.86
CA ALA A 70 -1.72 8.50 23.61
C ALA A 70 -0.66 9.15 22.70
N TRP A 71 0.01 8.35 21.87
CA TRP A 71 0.99 8.83 20.92
C TRP A 71 0.40 9.86 19.93
N ILE A 72 -0.75 9.56 19.30
CA ILE A 72 -1.43 10.49 18.39
C ILE A 72 -1.74 11.82 19.09
N ARG A 73 -2.24 11.78 20.32
CA ARG A 73 -2.60 12.97 21.09
C ARG A 73 -1.39 13.83 21.45
N GLU A 74 -0.23 13.22 21.65
CA GLU A 74 1.03 13.92 21.93
C GLU A 74 1.67 14.52 20.67
N HIS A 75 1.47 13.89 19.50
CA HIS A 75 2.17 14.24 18.27
C HIS A 75 1.33 15.06 17.28
N SER A 76 0.02 15.22 17.52
CA SER A 76 -0.86 16.01 16.66
C SER A 76 -1.19 17.39 17.26
N ARG A 77 -1.44 18.37 16.38
CA ARG A 77 -1.85 19.72 16.80
C ARG A 77 -3.26 19.75 17.41
N SER A 78 -4.14 18.89 16.89
CA SER A 78 -5.53 18.72 17.32
C SER A 78 -5.98 17.31 16.93
N SER A 79 -6.64 16.58 17.83
CA SER A 79 -7.03 15.19 17.62
C SER A 79 -8.47 14.93 18.07
N HIS A 80 -9.23 14.17 17.28
CA HIS A 80 -10.62 13.78 17.59
C HIS A 80 -10.78 12.26 17.53
N ASP A 81 -11.27 11.67 18.62
CA ASP A 81 -11.54 10.24 18.69
C ASP A 81 -12.88 9.91 18.02
N LEU A 82 -12.81 9.22 16.88
CA LEU A 82 -13.96 8.73 16.14
C LEU A 82 -14.61 7.51 16.81
N TYR A 83 -13.90 6.82 17.72
CA TYR A 83 -14.46 5.67 18.44
C TYR A 83 -15.61 6.09 19.36
N THR A 84 -15.63 7.35 19.80
CA THR A 84 -16.75 7.96 20.55
C THR A 84 -18.08 7.93 19.81
N LEU A 85 -18.06 7.76 18.48
CA LEU A 85 -19.28 7.67 17.68
C LEU A 85 -19.94 6.30 17.80
N TYR A 86 -19.27 5.24 18.27
CA TYR A 86 -19.92 3.94 18.45
C TYR A 86 -20.95 3.95 19.59
N GLY A 87 -21.94 3.06 19.50
CA GLY A 87 -22.96 2.86 20.53
C GLY A 87 -23.52 1.44 20.50
N ASN A 88 -23.93 0.93 21.67
CA ASN A 88 -24.41 -0.46 21.83
C ASN A 88 -25.71 -0.75 21.06
N ASP A 89 -26.59 0.25 20.95
CA ASP A 89 -27.92 0.11 20.33
C ASP A 89 -27.97 0.73 18.93
N LYS A 90 -26.81 0.83 18.28
CA LYS A 90 -26.66 1.53 17.01
C LYS A 90 -26.07 0.62 15.93
N PRO A 91 -26.66 0.55 14.72
CA PRO A 91 -26.06 -0.18 13.62
C PRO A 91 -24.72 0.44 13.22
N ARG A 92 -23.75 -0.40 12.83
CA ARG A 92 -22.42 0.10 12.42
C ARG A 92 -22.47 1.04 11.22
N SER A 93 -23.42 0.85 10.31
CA SER A 93 -23.61 1.73 9.16
C SER A 93 -23.85 3.18 9.56
N GLU A 94 -24.62 3.43 10.60
CA GLU A 94 -24.87 4.79 11.10
C GLU A 94 -23.61 5.40 11.72
N THR A 95 -22.81 4.61 12.48
CA THR A 95 -21.49 5.07 12.93
C THR A 95 -20.61 5.45 11.76
N TYR A 96 -20.61 4.63 10.71
CA TYR A 96 -19.76 4.86 9.56
C TYR A 96 -20.15 6.13 8.80
N GLU A 97 -21.44 6.42 8.63
CA GLU A 97 -21.91 7.70 8.07
C GLU A 97 -21.49 8.89 8.94
N GLN A 98 -21.62 8.77 10.28
CA GLN A 98 -21.17 9.82 11.20
C GLN A 98 -19.65 10.03 11.13
N MET A 99 -18.85 8.97 11.02
CA MET A 99 -17.41 9.06 10.82
C MET A 99 -17.09 9.76 9.50
N VAL A 100 -17.76 9.40 8.40
CA VAL A 100 -17.58 10.05 7.10
C VAL A 100 -17.85 11.56 7.22
N ASN A 101 -18.96 11.95 7.84
CA ASN A 101 -19.28 13.37 8.04
C ASN A 101 -18.22 14.08 8.92
N ALA A 102 -17.76 13.43 10.00
CA ALA A 102 -16.73 13.97 10.87
C ALA A 102 -15.37 14.18 10.17
N LEU A 103 -15.12 13.44 9.09
CA LEU A 103 -13.93 13.61 8.23
C LEU A 103 -14.15 14.66 7.14
N VAL A 104 -15.33 14.69 6.51
CA VAL A 104 -15.62 15.53 5.35
C VAL A 104 -15.90 16.98 5.72
N GLU A 105 -16.67 17.25 6.78
CA GLU A 105 -17.07 18.62 7.14
C GLU A 105 -15.86 19.53 7.44
N PRO A 106 -14.87 19.14 8.25
CA PRO A 106 -13.72 20.00 8.51
C PRO A 106 -12.88 20.25 7.24
N VAL A 107 -12.87 19.31 6.29
CA VAL A 107 -12.21 19.50 4.99
C VAL A 107 -12.95 20.56 4.17
N ARG A 108 -14.29 20.54 4.15
CA ARG A 108 -15.11 21.58 3.49
C ARG A 108 -14.94 22.96 4.13
N GLU A 109 -14.58 23.02 5.41
CA GLU A 109 -14.20 24.24 6.12
C GLU A 109 -12.79 24.75 5.76
N GLY A 110 -12.06 24.04 4.90
CA GLY A 110 -10.74 24.43 4.40
C GLY A 110 -9.57 23.86 5.19
N LEU A 111 -9.81 22.92 6.12
CA LEU A 111 -8.76 22.25 6.89
C LEU A 111 -8.11 21.11 6.10
N THR A 112 -6.83 20.90 6.35
CA THR A 112 -6.17 19.64 6.03
C THR A 112 -6.42 18.66 7.16
N VAL A 113 -7.08 17.55 6.85
CA VAL A 113 -7.45 16.51 7.82
C VAL A 113 -6.63 15.25 7.57
N CYS A 114 -6.01 14.72 8.62
CA CYS A 114 -5.43 13.38 8.63
C CYS A 114 -6.37 12.42 9.37
N ALA A 115 -6.97 11.49 8.63
CA ALA A 115 -7.81 10.45 9.17
C ALA A 115 -6.96 9.20 9.46
N VAL A 116 -6.97 8.71 10.69
CA VAL A 116 -6.06 7.66 11.17
C VAL A 116 -6.86 6.43 11.59
N PHE A 117 -6.59 5.28 10.98
CA PHE A 117 -7.25 4.01 11.31
C PHE A 117 -6.21 2.95 11.68
N TYR A 118 -6.56 2.02 12.57
CA TYR A 118 -5.67 0.89 12.85
C TYR A 118 -5.48 -0.01 11.63
N GLY A 119 -4.34 -0.71 11.57
CA GLY A 119 -3.98 -1.57 10.44
C GLY A 119 -3.66 -0.79 9.16
N HIS A 120 -4.10 -1.33 8.02
CA HIS A 120 -4.15 -0.61 6.75
C HIS A 120 -5.53 0.04 6.61
N PRO A 121 -5.63 1.36 6.34
CA PRO A 121 -6.91 2.07 6.32
C PRO A 121 -7.84 1.70 5.15
N GLY A 122 -7.41 0.82 4.25
CA GLY A 122 -8.16 0.38 3.08
C GLY A 122 -8.62 -1.07 3.17
N VAL A 123 -8.17 -1.80 4.20
CA VAL A 123 -8.39 -3.24 4.38
C VAL A 123 -9.44 -3.40 5.48
N PHE A 124 -10.65 -3.85 5.10
CA PHE A 124 -11.80 -4.03 6.01
C PHE A 124 -12.26 -2.77 6.76
N ALA A 125 -12.09 -1.58 6.15
CA ALA A 125 -12.52 -0.30 6.73
C ALA A 125 -13.39 0.49 5.74
N TYR A 126 -14.66 0.75 6.10
CA TYR A 126 -15.60 1.48 5.22
C TYR A 126 -15.41 3.01 5.22
N PRO A 127 -15.36 3.72 6.38
CA PRO A 127 -15.36 5.18 6.41
C PRO A 127 -14.22 5.84 5.60
N PRO A 128 -12.98 5.32 5.61
CA PRO A 128 -11.89 5.79 4.76
C PRO A 128 -12.24 5.92 3.27
N HIS A 129 -12.81 4.87 2.69
CA HIS A 129 -13.12 4.80 1.26
C HIS A 129 -14.22 5.79 0.89
N GLU A 130 -15.28 5.85 1.70
CA GLU A 130 -16.42 6.72 1.39
C GLU A 130 -16.07 8.20 1.56
N ALA A 131 -15.30 8.58 2.58
CA ALA A 131 -14.84 9.96 2.75
C ALA A 131 -13.98 10.44 1.56
N ILE A 132 -13.04 9.60 1.09
CA ILE A 132 -12.24 9.90 -0.10
C ILE A 132 -13.13 10.04 -1.34
N LYS A 133 -14.10 9.13 -1.52
CA LYS A 133 -15.02 9.15 -2.65
C LYS A 133 -15.85 10.43 -2.69
N VAL A 134 -16.42 10.85 -1.55
CA VAL A 134 -17.20 12.08 -1.42
C VAL A 134 -16.35 13.31 -1.79
N LEU A 135 -15.17 13.46 -1.18
CA LEU A 135 -14.31 14.62 -1.42
C LEU A 135 -13.78 14.69 -2.85
N ARG A 136 -13.39 13.55 -3.45
CA ARG A 136 -12.97 13.51 -4.85
C ARG A 136 -14.09 13.89 -5.81
N ALA A 137 -15.34 13.51 -5.52
CA ALA A 137 -16.49 13.92 -6.32
C ALA A 137 -16.75 15.44 -6.25
N GLU A 138 -16.30 16.10 -5.17
CA GLU A 138 -16.34 17.56 -4.99
C GLU A 138 -15.12 18.28 -5.60
N GLY A 139 -14.17 17.55 -6.19
CA GLY A 139 -12.92 18.11 -6.70
C GLY A 139 -11.92 18.48 -5.60
N VAL A 140 -12.14 17.99 -4.36
CA VAL A 140 -11.27 18.22 -3.21
C VAL A 140 -10.19 17.14 -3.16
N PRO A 141 -8.90 17.50 -2.95
CA PRO A 141 -7.83 16.52 -2.82
C PRO A 141 -8.08 15.54 -1.67
N ALA A 142 -8.12 14.25 -2.00
CA ALA A 142 -8.22 13.19 -1.00
C ALA A 142 -7.39 11.97 -1.41
N MET A 143 -6.62 11.40 -0.48
CA MET A 143 -5.75 10.25 -0.72
C MET A 143 -5.69 9.29 0.46
N MET A 144 -5.23 8.06 0.18
CA MET A 144 -4.99 7.01 1.17
C MET A 144 -3.54 6.56 1.06
N LEU A 145 -2.85 6.52 2.19
CA LEU A 145 -1.52 5.92 2.31
C LEU A 145 -1.63 4.47 2.80
N PRO A 146 -0.76 3.58 2.34
CA PRO A 146 -0.73 2.19 2.80
C PRO A 146 -0.26 2.09 4.25
N GLY A 147 -0.60 0.98 4.91
CA GLY A 147 -0.16 0.64 6.26
C GLY A 147 -0.07 -0.88 6.44
N VAL A 148 0.52 -1.33 7.55
CA VAL A 148 0.68 -2.76 7.85
C VAL A 148 -0.66 -3.35 8.32
N SER A 149 -1.26 -4.23 7.54
CA SER A 149 -2.52 -4.89 7.89
C SER A 149 -2.31 -6.06 8.88
N ALA A 150 -3.41 -6.63 9.38
CA ALA A 150 -3.36 -7.88 10.14
C ALA A 150 -2.97 -9.09 9.25
N LEU A 151 -3.13 -9.00 7.93
CA LEU A 151 -2.69 -10.04 6.99
C LEU A 151 -1.17 -10.08 6.90
N ASP A 152 -0.55 -8.90 6.82
CA ASP A 152 0.91 -8.77 6.79
C ASP A 152 1.52 -9.34 8.07
N CYS A 153 0.88 -9.08 9.22
CA CYS A 153 1.27 -9.67 10.50
C CYS A 153 1.11 -11.20 10.49
N LEU A 154 0.00 -11.71 9.96
CA LEU A 154 -0.27 -13.15 9.85
C LEU A 154 0.80 -13.85 9.01
N PHE A 155 1.16 -13.31 7.85
CA PHE A 155 2.22 -13.87 7.01
C PHE A 155 3.56 -13.92 7.75
N ALA A 156 3.92 -12.83 8.43
CA ALA A 156 5.16 -12.76 9.21
C ALA A 156 5.18 -13.74 10.39
N ASP A 157 4.09 -13.81 11.15
CA ASP A 157 4.00 -14.60 12.39
C ASP A 157 3.82 -16.11 12.12
N LEU A 158 3.10 -16.47 11.05
CA LEU A 158 2.86 -17.87 10.67
C LEU A 158 3.89 -18.42 9.67
N GLY A 159 4.77 -17.57 9.13
CA GLY A 159 5.74 -17.96 8.10
C GLY A 159 5.09 -18.39 6.79
N VAL A 160 3.98 -17.75 6.43
CA VAL A 160 3.19 -18.06 5.23
C VAL A 160 3.54 -17.07 4.12
N ASP A 161 3.94 -17.59 2.96
CA ASP A 161 4.20 -16.81 1.75
C ASP A 161 3.06 -16.99 0.74
N PRO A 162 2.24 -15.95 0.48
CA PRO A 162 1.14 -16.04 -0.47
C PRO A 162 1.59 -16.31 -1.91
N GLY A 163 2.87 -16.13 -2.25
CA GLY A 163 3.44 -16.42 -3.58
C GLY A 163 3.63 -17.91 -3.87
N THR A 164 3.59 -18.79 -2.87
CA THR A 164 3.86 -20.23 -3.06
C THR A 164 2.64 -21.05 -3.48
N MET A 165 1.48 -20.81 -2.87
CA MET A 165 0.22 -21.53 -3.13
C MET A 165 -0.98 -20.60 -3.34
N GLY A 166 -0.73 -19.30 -3.51
CA GLY A 166 -1.79 -18.30 -3.56
C GLY A 166 -2.43 -18.06 -2.18
N CYS A 167 -3.22 -16.99 -2.08
CA CYS A 167 -3.98 -16.68 -0.89
C CYS A 167 -5.36 -16.12 -1.26
N GLN A 168 -6.40 -16.64 -0.62
CA GLN A 168 -7.77 -16.16 -0.75
C GLN A 168 -8.20 -15.51 0.56
N GLU A 169 -8.61 -14.24 0.47
CA GLU A 169 -9.16 -13.49 1.60
C GLU A 169 -10.67 -13.35 1.46
N VAL A 170 -11.41 -13.66 2.52
CA VAL A 170 -12.88 -13.56 2.55
C VAL A 170 -13.38 -13.02 3.89
N GLU A 171 -14.42 -12.20 3.86
CA GLU A 171 -15.18 -11.83 5.07
C GLU A 171 -16.15 -12.95 5.43
N ALA A 172 -16.24 -13.32 6.71
CA ALA A 172 -17.01 -14.49 7.14
C ALA A 172 -18.51 -14.40 6.80
N THR A 173 -19.14 -13.24 6.98
CA THR A 173 -20.56 -13.05 6.68
C THR A 173 -20.82 -13.08 5.18
N ASP A 174 -19.99 -12.39 4.40
CA ASP A 174 -20.04 -12.34 2.95
C ASP A 174 -19.78 -13.72 2.30
N LEU A 175 -18.85 -14.50 2.86
CA LEU A 175 -18.58 -15.89 2.50
C LEU A 175 -19.87 -16.72 2.55
N LEU A 176 -20.59 -16.64 3.68
CA LEU A 176 -21.82 -17.39 3.90
C LEU A 176 -22.98 -16.90 3.02
N LEU A 177 -23.22 -15.58 3.00
CA LEU A 177 -24.35 -14.99 2.28
C LEU A 177 -24.23 -15.16 0.76
N ARG A 178 -23.01 -15.04 0.22
CA ARG A 178 -22.76 -15.17 -1.23
C ARG A 178 -22.37 -16.57 -1.65
N ARG A 179 -22.26 -17.51 -0.71
CA ARG A 179 -21.82 -18.89 -0.96
C ARG A 179 -20.52 -18.93 -1.76
N ARG A 180 -19.52 -18.15 -1.33
CA ARG A 180 -18.23 -18.11 -2.04
C ARG A 180 -17.56 -19.48 -1.95
N SER A 181 -17.00 -19.94 -3.07
CA SER A 181 -16.19 -21.16 -3.08
C SER A 181 -14.85 -20.88 -2.41
N LEU A 182 -14.39 -21.83 -1.61
CA LEU A 182 -13.05 -21.80 -1.03
C LEU A 182 -12.08 -22.59 -1.91
N LEU A 183 -10.87 -22.05 -2.05
CA LEU A 183 -9.77 -22.70 -2.74
C LEU A 183 -9.01 -23.57 -1.75
N THR A 184 -9.28 -24.88 -1.75
CA THR A 184 -8.68 -25.84 -0.80
C THR A 184 -7.21 -26.13 -1.06
N ASP A 185 -6.71 -25.70 -2.21
CA ASP A 185 -5.34 -25.79 -2.70
C ASP A 185 -4.52 -24.50 -2.43
N SER A 186 -5.15 -23.46 -1.89
CA SER A 186 -4.52 -22.20 -1.49
C SER A 186 -4.64 -21.92 0.00
N HIS A 187 -3.85 -20.95 0.48
CA HIS A 187 -4.08 -20.36 1.79
C HIS A 187 -5.44 -19.65 1.80
N VAL A 188 -6.25 -19.86 2.85
CA VAL A 188 -7.50 -19.11 3.04
C VAL A 188 -7.45 -18.35 4.34
N VAL A 189 -7.74 -17.05 4.28
CA VAL A 189 -7.87 -16.16 5.45
C VAL A 189 -9.31 -15.69 5.54
N VAL A 190 -9.97 -16.04 6.64
CA VAL A 190 -11.35 -15.66 6.95
C VAL A 190 -11.34 -14.56 8.01
N TRP A 191 -11.85 -13.41 7.62
CA TRP A 191 -11.91 -12.20 8.43
C TRP A 191 -13.21 -12.11 9.22
N GLN A 192 -13.17 -11.38 10.34
CA GLN A 192 -14.36 -11.06 11.16
C GLN A 192 -15.11 -12.28 11.69
N VAL A 193 -14.38 -13.37 11.98
CA VAL A 193 -14.95 -14.66 12.43
C VAL A 193 -15.66 -14.61 13.79
N ALA A 194 -15.40 -13.58 14.59
CA ALA A 194 -16.09 -13.39 15.87
C ALA A 194 -17.47 -12.70 15.75
N CYS A 195 -17.78 -12.06 14.62
CA CYS A 195 -19.01 -11.28 14.44
C CYS A 195 -19.79 -11.60 13.16
N VAL A 196 -19.66 -12.85 12.68
CA VAL A 196 -20.47 -13.44 11.60
C VAL A 196 -21.94 -13.05 11.73
N GLY A 197 -22.49 -12.33 10.75
CA GLY A 197 -23.91 -11.94 10.72
C GLY A 197 -24.32 -10.82 11.69
N ASP A 198 -23.41 -10.30 12.52
CA ASP A 198 -23.72 -9.18 13.42
C ASP A 198 -23.46 -7.84 12.72
N LEU A 199 -24.50 -7.03 12.52
CA LEU A 199 -24.40 -5.72 11.89
C LEU A 199 -24.20 -4.57 12.89
N GLY A 200 -24.26 -4.88 14.19
CA GLY A 200 -24.14 -3.92 15.28
C GLY A 200 -22.72 -3.81 15.84
N PHE A 201 -22.63 -3.11 16.96
CA PHE A 201 -21.43 -2.97 17.76
C PHE A 201 -21.82 -3.03 19.24
N ARG A 202 -20.99 -3.65 20.09
CA ARG A 202 -21.19 -3.65 21.54
C ARG A 202 -19.83 -3.53 22.24
N PHE A 203 -19.74 -2.65 23.23
CA PHE A 203 -18.51 -2.48 24.02
C PHE A 203 -18.13 -3.74 24.81
N GLY A 204 -19.13 -4.58 25.16
CA GLY A 204 -18.91 -5.85 25.85
C GLY A 204 -18.41 -6.99 24.95
N GLY A 205 -18.21 -6.75 23.65
CA GLY A 205 -17.85 -7.78 22.67
C GLY A 205 -19.06 -8.40 21.96
N PHE A 206 -18.81 -9.49 21.24
CA PHE A 206 -19.81 -10.16 20.41
C PHE A 206 -20.28 -11.46 21.09
N ASP A 207 -21.59 -11.64 21.19
CA ASP A 207 -22.20 -12.95 21.49
C ASP A 207 -22.62 -13.56 20.15
N ASN A 208 -21.82 -14.50 19.66
CA ASN A 208 -21.95 -15.00 18.30
C ASN A 208 -21.77 -16.52 18.18
N ASP A 209 -22.00 -17.24 19.27
CA ASP A 209 -21.82 -18.70 19.36
C ASP A 209 -22.65 -19.44 18.30
N ASN A 210 -23.91 -19.04 18.12
CA ASN A 210 -24.81 -19.66 17.13
C ASN A 210 -24.31 -19.48 15.69
N ASN A 211 -23.89 -18.26 15.31
CA ASN A 211 -23.44 -18.01 13.94
C ASN A 211 -22.03 -18.58 13.70
N ARG A 212 -21.20 -18.72 14.74
CA ARG A 212 -19.93 -19.45 14.65
C ARG A 212 -20.15 -20.90 14.22
N GLN A 213 -21.19 -21.57 14.74
CA GLN A 213 -21.54 -22.92 14.28
C GLN A 213 -21.89 -22.96 12.79
N VAL A 214 -22.66 -21.97 12.30
CA VAL A 214 -23.00 -21.86 10.87
C VAL A 214 -21.76 -21.68 10.00
N LEU A 215 -20.77 -20.88 10.46
CA LEU A 215 -19.49 -20.75 9.77
C LEU A 215 -18.75 -22.10 9.70
N VAL A 216 -18.64 -22.81 10.82
CA VAL A 216 -17.96 -24.12 10.85
C VAL A 216 -18.64 -25.12 9.92
N GLU A 217 -19.97 -25.23 9.94
CA GLU A 217 -20.74 -26.10 9.04
C GLU A 217 -20.53 -25.75 7.57
N TYR A 218 -20.29 -24.47 7.25
CA TYR A 218 -19.96 -24.06 5.89
C TYR A 218 -18.56 -24.49 5.49
N LEU A 219 -17.56 -24.29 6.37
CA LEU A 219 -16.17 -24.68 6.14
C LEU A 219 -16.01 -26.21 5.99
N GLU A 220 -16.76 -26.99 6.76
CA GLU A 220 -16.77 -28.48 6.72
C GLU A 220 -17.24 -29.05 5.37
N LYS A 221 -17.83 -28.23 4.49
CA LYS A 221 -18.14 -28.63 3.10
C LYS A 221 -16.90 -28.71 2.21
N PHE A 222 -15.83 -28.01 2.59
CA PHE A 222 -14.59 -27.89 1.83
C PHE A 222 -13.43 -28.61 2.51
N TYR A 223 -13.39 -28.59 3.85
CA TYR A 223 -12.30 -29.15 4.65
C TYR A 223 -12.81 -30.27 5.57
N PRO A 224 -12.03 -31.35 5.78
CA PRO A 224 -12.37 -32.36 6.78
C PRO A 224 -12.54 -31.75 8.19
N PRO A 225 -13.40 -32.33 9.06
CA PRO A 225 -13.57 -31.84 10.43
C PRO A 225 -12.27 -31.82 11.26
N ASP A 226 -11.34 -32.74 10.97
CA ASP A 226 -10.01 -32.85 11.60
C ASP A 226 -8.95 -31.91 10.99
N HIS A 227 -9.28 -31.19 9.92
CA HIS A 227 -8.35 -30.26 9.26
C HIS A 227 -7.87 -29.21 10.27
N GLN A 228 -6.56 -28.99 10.32
CA GLN A 228 -5.97 -28.06 11.27
C GLN A 228 -6.13 -26.63 10.75
N VAL A 229 -6.83 -25.82 11.53
CA VAL A 229 -7.02 -24.38 11.28
C VAL A 229 -6.35 -23.57 12.38
N THR A 230 -6.03 -22.31 12.12
CA THR A 230 -5.37 -21.45 13.10
C THR A 230 -6.25 -20.25 13.44
N HIS A 231 -6.65 -20.14 14.70
CA HIS A 231 -7.12 -18.89 15.28
C HIS A 231 -5.91 -18.00 15.54
N TYR A 232 -5.86 -16.88 14.81
CA TYR A 232 -4.78 -15.90 14.85
C TYR A 232 -5.25 -14.56 15.40
N SER A 233 -4.41 -13.90 16.20
CA SER A 233 -4.51 -12.48 16.52
C SER A 233 -3.11 -11.91 16.68
N ALA A 234 -2.78 -10.87 15.91
CA ALA A 234 -1.47 -10.22 15.96
C ALA A 234 -1.21 -9.56 17.33
N ALA A 235 0.07 -9.42 17.69
CA ALA A 235 0.46 -8.70 18.90
C ALA A 235 0.21 -7.20 18.76
N GLN A 236 -0.68 -6.65 19.59
CA GLN A 236 -0.93 -5.21 19.67
C GLN A 236 0.15 -4.46 20.46
N TYR A 237 0.83 -5.12 21.39
CA TYR A 237 1.84 -4.53 22.26
C TYR A 237 3.20 -5.19 22.05
N ALA A 238 4.28 -4.40 22.02
CA ALA A 238 5.63 -4.88 21.73
C ALA A 238 6.18 -5.93 22.72
N VAL A 239 5.63 -5.96 23.95
CA VAL A 239 6.01 -6.93 25.00
C VAL A 239 5.18 -8.22 24.95
N CYS A 240 4.16 -8.29 24.08
CA CYS A 240 3.28 -9.43 23.93
C CYS A 240 3.61 -10.21 22.66
N GLY A 241 3.39 -11.53 22.71
CA GLY A 241 3.37 -12.37 21.51
C GLY A 241 1.99 -12.36 20.84
N PRO A 242 1.90 -12.77 19.55
CA PRO A 242 0.63 -13.01 18.91
C PRO A 242 -0.10 -14.20 19.55
N THR A 243 -1.41 -14.25 19.42
CA THR A 243 -2.18 -15.47 19.68
C THR A 243 -2.13 -16.33 18.43
N ILE A 244 -1.55 -17.52 18.55
CA ILE A 244 -1.50 -18.53 17.50
C ILE A 244 -2.01 -19.83 18.11
N ARG A 245 -3.26 -20.18 17.81
CA ARG A 245 -3.89 -21.42 18.29
C ARG A 245 -4.30 -22.28 17.12
N THR A 246 -3.63 -23.41 16.96
CA THR A 246 -3.99 -24.42 15.96
C THR A 246 -4.89 -25.47 16.59
N LEU A 247 -6.01 -25.75 15.94
CA LEU A 247 -7.06 -26.66 16.40
C LEU A 247 -7.73 -27.35 15.21
N ALA A 248 -8.45 -28.45 15.46
CA ALA A 248 -9.27 -29.06 14.42
C ALA A 248 -10.43 -28.12 14.05
N LEU A 249 -10.84 -28.10 12.79
CA LEU A 249 -11.95 -27.26 12.31
C LEU A 249 -13.23 -27.45 13.14
N ARG A 250 -13.54 -28.69 13.53
CA ARG A 250 -14.71 -28.97 14.38
C ARG A 250 -14.67 -28.28 15.74
N ASP A 251 -13.47 -28.08 16.29
CA ASP A 251 -13.27 -27.54 17.64
C ASP A 251 -13.41 -26.00 17.65
N LEU A 252 -13.40 -25.36 16.47
CA LEU A 252 -13.69 -23.94 16.31
C LEU A 252 -15.09 -23.56 16.82
N ARG A 253 -16.01 -24.53 16.91
CA ARG A 253 -17.36 -24.32 17.48
C ARG A 253 -17.32 -23.83 18.92
N ASP A 254 -16.31 -24.23 19.69
CA ASP A 254 -16.15 -23.92 21.11
C ASP A 254 -14.99 -22.94 21.39
N GLU A 255 -14.28 -22.50 20.34
CA GLU A 255 -13.15 -21.58 20.48
C GLU A 255 -13.62 -20.17 20.84
N TYR A 256 -12.94 -19.57 21.83
CA TYR A 256 -13.18 -18.20 22.23
C TYR A 256 -12.56 -17.22 21.21
N LEU A 257 -13.42 -16.53 20.46
CA LEU A 257 -13.04 -15.55 19.45
C LEU A 257 -13.42 -14.14 19.91
N THR A 258 -12.58 -13.16 19.58
CA THR A 258 -12.82 -11.73 19.87
C THR A 258 -12.86 -10.92 18.58
N GLY A 259 -13.21 -9.63 18.67
CA GLY A 259 -13.27 -8.76 17.48
C GLY A 259 -11.98 -8.64 16.68
N VAL A 260 -10.83 -9.05 17.24
CA VAL A 260 -9.52 -9.05 16.56
C VAL A 260 -9.08 -10.42 16.05
N SER A 261 -9.91 -11.46 16.25
CA SER A 261 -9.64 -12.82 15.79
C SER A 261 -9.78 -12.94 14.27
N THR A 262 -8.76 -13.56 13.66
CA THR A 262 -8.72 -13.93 12.24
C THR A 262 -8.50 -15.44 12.15
N LEU A 263 -9.19 -16.11 11.21
CA LEU A 263 -9.00 -17.54 10.99
C LEU A 263 -8.13 -17.76 9.76
N TYR A 264 -7.05 -18.49 9.94
CA TYR A 264 -6.23 -19.01 8.84
C TYR A 264 -6.55 -20.48 8.62
N VAL A 265 -6.75 -20.86 7.37
CA VAL A 265 -6.99 -22.24 6.93
C VAL A 265 -5.89 -22.59 5.92
N PRO A 266 -4.97 -23.51 6.27
CA PRO A 266 -3.93 -23.95 5.35
C PRO A 266 -4.52 -24.80 4.20
N PRO A 267 -3.82 -24.88 3.06
CA PRO A 267 -4.22 -25.75 1.95
C PRO A 267 -4.19 -27.22 2.37
N ILE A 268 -5.05 -28.04 1.74
CA ILE A 268 -5.11 -29.49 1.94
C ILE A 268 -3.98 -30.18 1.18
N ALA A 269 -3.77 -29.77 -0.08
CA ALA A 269 -2.74 -30.29 -0.96
C ALA A 269 -2.42 -29.25 -2.04
N ALA A 270 -1.17 -29.26 -2.52
CA ALA A 270 -0.80 -28.50 -3.71
C ALA A 270 -1.43 -29.12 -4.97
N LEU A 271 -1.69 -28.29 -5.99
CA LEU A 271 -2.05 -28.77 -7.31
C LEU A 271 -0.85 -29.41 -8.02
N ASP A 272 -1.13 -30.33 -8.93
CA ASP A 272 -0.13 -30.87 -9.85
C ASP A 272 0.27 -29.83 -10.90
N ASP A 273 1.54 -29.86 -11.32
CA ASP A 273 2.05 -28.98 -12.37
C ASP A 273 1.39 -29.27 -13.74
N ASP A 274 0.98 -28.21 -14.45
CA ASP A 274 0.57 -28.33 -15.86
C ASP A 274 1.79 -28.46 -16.76
N HIS A 275 2.15 -29.70 -17.09
CA HIS A 275 3.29 -30.01 -17.97
C HIS A 275 3.20 -29.39 -19.37
N ALA A 276 1.98 -29.24 -19.93
CA ALA A 276 1.81 -28.62 -21.23
C ALA A 276 2.11 -27.11 -21.15
N MET A 277 1.71 -26.46 -20.06
CA MET A 277 2.06 -25.07 -19.79
C MET A 277 3.55 -24.90 -19.54
N ALA A 278 4.16 -25.77 -18.72
CA ALA A 278 5.60 -25.76 -18.46
C ALA A 278 6.40 -25.82 -19.77
N GLN A 279 6.03 -26.73 -20.68
CA GLN A 279 6.66 -26.84 -22.00
C GLN A 279 6.49 -25.56 -22.84
N ARG A 280 5.30 -24.94 -22.84
CA ARG A 280 5.04 -23.68 -23.55
C ARG A 280 5.87 -22.51 -23.01
N LEU A 281 6.17 -22.52 -21.71
CA LEU A 281 7.04 -21.53 -21.06
C LEU A 281 8.53 -21.85 -21.24
N GLY A 282 8.88 -22.96 -21.89
CA GLY A 282 10.27 -23.39 -22.09
C GLY A 282 10.93 -23.93 -20.82
N LEU A 283 10.14 -24.34 -19.82
CA LEU A 283 10.64 -24.99 -18.60
C LEU A 283 10.93 -26.46 -18.91
N SER A 284 12.21 -26.83 -18.95
CA SER A 284 12.67 -28.14 -19.44
C SER A 284 12.84 -29.22 -18.36
N GLU A 285 12.57 -28.93 -17.09
CA GLU A 285 12.57 -29.92 -15.99
C GLU A 285 11.42 -29.65 -15.00
N ASP A 286 11.12 -30.69 -14.19
CA ASP A 286 10.17 -30.70 -13.07
C ASP A 286 10.33 -29.45 -12.17
N PRO A 287 9.41 -28.48 -12.23
CA PRO A 287 9.46 -27.23 -11.46
C PRO A 287 9.63 -27.45 -9.96
N SER A 288 9.14 -28.59 -9.44
CA SER A 288 9.22 -28.95 -8.02
C SER A 288 10.65 -29.22 -7.51
N ARG A 289 11.63 -29.44 -8.41
CA ARG A 289 13.03 -29.71 -8.06
C ARG A 289 13.91 -28.46 -7.99
N SER A 290 13.58 -27.38 -8.70
CA SER A 290 14.48 -26.21 -8.81
C SER A 290 14.55 -25.38 -7.52
N SER A 291 13.54 -25.48 -6.64
CA SER A 291 13.52 -24.78 -5.34
C SER A 291 14.24 -25.54 -4.22
N ARG A 292 14.62 -26.81 -4.41
CA ARG A 292 15.23 -27.66 -3.38
C ARG A 292 16.73 -27.92 -3.55
N SER A 293 17.33 -27.52 -4.66
CA SER A 293 18.79 -27.61 -4.80
C SER A 293 19.44 -26.37 -4.19
N ILE A 294 19.96 -26.51 -2.96
CA ILE A 294 21.07 -25.69 -2.48
C ILE A 294 22.30 -26.11 -3.32
N GLY A 295 22.32 -25.64 -4.57
CA GLY A 295 23.41 -25.84 -5.50
C GLY A 295 24.61 -25.03 -5.05
N THR A 296 25.79 -25.65 -5.12
CA THR A 296 27.09 -25.05 -4.79
C THR A 296 27.23 -23.66 -5.40
N ASN A 297 27.51 -22.67 -4.55
CA ASN A 297 27.78 -21.27 -4.85
C ASN A 297 28.69 -21.12 -6.08
N THR A 298 28.08 -20.86 -7.24
CA THR A 298 28.78 -20.23 -8.35
C THR A 298 28.51 -18.73 -8.19
N PRO A 299 29.51 -17.88 -7.96
CA PRO A 299 29.28 -16.45 -7.83
C PRO A 299 28.57 -15.95 -9.09
N ALA A 300 27.38 -15.38 -8.93
CA ALA A 300 26.72 -14.69 -10.03
C ALA A 300 27.67 -13.59 -10.52
N HIS A 301 28.00 -13.60 -11.81
CA HIS A 301 28.79 -12.54 -12.42
C HIS A 301 28.05 -11.20 -12.25
N LEU A 302 28.61 -10.32 -11.43
CA LEU A 302 28.06 -9.00 -11.06
C LEU A 302 28.26 -7.96 -12.18
N ASP A 303 28.54 -8.38 -13.41
CA ASP A 303 29.12 -7.58 -14.52
C ASP A 303 28.33 -6.32 -14.94
N ARG A 304 27.15 -6.07 -14.36
CA ARG A 304 26.32 -4.87 -14.61
C ARG A 304 25.76 -4.22 -13.33
N TYR A 305 26.24 -4.62 -12.16
CA TYR A 305 25.81 -4.02 -10.91
C TYR A 305 26.52 -2.67 -10.71
N LEU A 306 25.73 -1.61 -10.57
CA LEU A 306 26.24 -0.29 -10.19
C LEU A 306 25.88 -0.05 -8.71
N PRO A 307 26.89 0.06 -7.81
CA PRO A 307 26.63 0.40 -6.42
C PRO A 307 26.08 1.82 -6.32
N THR A 308 25.38 2.09 -5.22
CA THR A 308 24.89 3.44 -4.91
C THR A 308 26.04 4.26 -4.31
N CYS A 309 26.25 5.49 -4.78
CA CYS A 309 27.20 6.41 -4.19
C CYS A 309 26.77 6.78 -2.76
N VAL A 310 27.65 6.58 -1.78
CA VAL A 310 27.42 6.98 -0.39
C VAL A 310 28.61 7.80 0.14
N PRO A 311 28.38 8.94 0.81
CA PRO A 311 27.08 9.58 1.09
C PRO A 311 26.41 10.15 -0.18
N SER A 312 25.09 10.31 -0.16
CA SER A 312 24.32 10.90 -1.27
C SER A 312 23.40 12.01 -0.76
N ALA A 313 23.65 13.25 -1.23
CA ALA A 313 22.80 14.40 -0.93
C ALA A 313 21.43 14.24 -1.59
N LEU A 314 21.38 13.73 -2.83
CA LEU A 314 20.13 13.41 -3.52
C LEU A 314 19.29 12.37 -2.77
N ALA A 315 19.90 11.28 -2.28
CA ALA A 315 19.17 10.29 -1.49
C ALA A 315 18.63 10.87 -0.18
N THR A 316 19.42 11.71 0.50
CA THR A 316 19.00 12.40 1.73
C THR A 316 17.82 13.34 1.46
N TYR A 317 17.89 14.11 0.38
CA TYR A 317 16.82 15.02 -0.05
C TYR A 317 15.52 14.26 -0.36
N LEU A 318 15.60 13.16 -1.11
CA LEU A 318 14.43 12.35 -1.45
C LEU A 318 13.82 11.65 -0.22
N ALA A 319 14.65 11.21 0.74
CA ALA A 319 14.17 10.64 2.00
C ALA A 319 13.41 11.68 2.85
N ASP A 320 13.92 12.91 2.89
CA ASP A 320 13.24 14.04 3.54
C ASP A 320 11.88 14.32 2.88
N LEU A 321 11.82 14.39 1.55
CA LEU A 321 10.56 14.58 0.83
C LEU A 321 9.56 13.45 1.09
N ALA A 322 10.02 12.20 1.20
CA ALA A 322 9.15 11.05 1.43
C ALA A 322 8.51 11.03 2.83
N CYS A 323 9.09 11.73 3.81
CA CYS A 323 8.63 11.70 5.21
C CYS A 323 8.08 13.04 5.71
N ASP A 324 8.23 14.12 4.95
CA ASP A 324 7.82 15.48 5.33
C ASP A 324 6.82 16.06 4.28
N PRO A 325 5.51 15.99 4.57
CA PRO A 325 4.47 16.51 3.67
C PRO A 325 4.64 17.97 3.28
N SER A 326 5.14 18.82 4.19
CA SER A 326 5.35 20.25 3.90
C SER A 326 6.49 20.44 2.90
N LYS A 327 7.60 19.71 3.06
CA LYS A 327 8.71 19.76 2.09
C LYS A 327 8.29 19.19 0.74
N LEU A 328 7.54 18.08 0.72
CA LEU A 328 7.03 17.50 -0.50
C LEU A 328 6.09 18.46 -1.23
N SER A 329 5.14 19.09 -0.51
CA SER A 329 4.25 20.10 -1.10
C SER A 329 5.05 21.25 -1.70
N ALA A 330 6.01 21.82 -0.95
CA ALA A 330 6.85 22.90 -1.45
C ALA A 330 7.65 22.51 -2.70
N HIS A 331 8.14 21.27 -2.77
CA HIS A 331 8.81 20.74 -3.95
C HIS A 331 7.86 20.56 -5.14
N LEU A 332 6.64 20.09 -4.92
CA LEU A 332 5.66 19.92 -6.00
C LEU A 332 5.12 21.26 -6.51
N ASP A 333 5.00 22.26 -5.64
CA ASP A 333 4.49 23.58 -5.98
C ASP A 333 5.49 24.41 -6.80
N ASP A 334 6.77 24.39 -6.42
CA ASP A 334 7.87 25.02 -7.17
C ASP A 334 9.13 24.14 -7.11
N PRO A 335 9.24 23.15 -8.02
CA PRO A 335 10.38 22.24 -8.04
C PRO A 335 11.72 22.97 -8.20
N GLN A 336 11.75 24.05 -8.97
CA GLN A 336 12.97 24.82 -9.20
C GLN A 336 13.45 25.48 -7.91
N ALA A 337 12.57 26.24 -7.24
CA ALA A 337 12.93 26.90 -5.99
C ALA A 337 13.31 25.89 -4.89
N ALA A 338 12.56 24.78 -4.77
CA ALA A 338 12.84 23.74 -3.78
C ALA A 338 14.20 23.06 -4.00
N VAL A 339 14.57 22.79 -5.26
CA VAL A 339 15.87 22.23 -5.63
C VAL A 339 16.98 23.25 -5.40
N ASP A 340 16.79 24.53 -5.75
CA ASP A 340 17.79 25.59 -5.53
C ASP A 340 18.16 25.76 -4.06
N HIS A 341 17.20 25.57 -3.15
CA HIS A 341 17.43 25.59 -1.69
C HIS A 341 17.95 24.26 -1.12
N ALA A 342 17.96 23.18 -1.90
CA ALA A 342 18.49 21.89 -1.45
C ALA A 342 20.02 21.94 -1.28
N ALA A 343 20.48 21.71 -0.06
CA ALA A 343 21.90 21.73 0.28
C ALA A 343 22.62 20.49 -0.27
N GLY A 344 23.83 20.69 -0.80
CA GLY A 344 24.73 19.59 -1.18
C GLY A 344 24.46 18.92 -2.53
N LEU A 345 23.38 19.26 -3.24
CA LEU A 345 23.13 18.73 -4.59
C LEU A 345 24.06 19.35 -5.63
N ASN A 346 24.70 18.50 -6.44
CA ASN A 346 25.47 18.91 -7.61
C ASN A 346 24.54 19.18 -8.83
N GLU A 347 25.11 19.67 -9.94
CA GLU A 347 24.34 20.06 -11.13
C GLU A 347 23.60 18.88 -11.79
N GLU A 348 24.21 17.70 -11.84
CA GLU A 348 23.61 16.49 -12.40
C GLU A 348 22.43 16.00 -11.55
N GLU A 349 22.59 16.01 -10.22
CA GLU A 349 21.53 15.65 -9.27
C GLU A 349 20.34 16.63 -9.36
N ARG A 350 20.61 17.94 -9.50
CA ARG A 350 19.58 18.97 -9.69
C ARG A 350 18.83 18.75 -11.00
N ALA A 351 19.55 18.52 -12.09
CA ALA A 351 18.96 18.25 -13.39
C ALA A 351 18.11 16.97 -13.38
N ALA A 352 18.58 15.92 -12.69
CA ALA A 352 17.86 14.66 -12.54
C ALA A 352 16.53 14.87 -11.77
N LEU A 353 16.54 15.62 -10.66
CA LEU A 353 15.31 15.95 -9.92
C LEU A 353 14.31 16.72 -10.80
N LEU A 354 14.77 17.77 -11.47
CA LEU A 354 13.92 18.63 -12.31
C LEU A 354 13.37 17.89 -13.54
N SER A 355 14.00 16.80 -13.95
CA SER A 355 13.50 15.97 -15.06
C SER A 355 12.22 15.21 -14.71
N GLY A 356 12.00 14.90 -13.42
CA GLY A 356 10.93 14.01 -12.98
C GLY A 356 11.06 12.55 -13.46
N ASP A 357 12.18 12.17 -14.08
CA ASP A 357 12.41 10.82 -14.60
C ASP A 357 13.08 9.92 -13.55
N ALA A 358 12.40 8.82 -13.21
CA ALA A 358 12.90 7.88 -12.21
C ALA A 358 14.22 7.20 -12.62
N GLY A 359 14.45 7.03 -13.93
CA GLY A 359 15.70 6.48 -14.46
C GLY A 359 16.86 7.45 -14.26
N ALA A 360 16.67 8.72 -14.60
CA ALA A 360 17.66 9.78 -14.40
C ALA A 360 18.01 9.97 -12.92
N ILE A 361 16.99 10.06 -12.04
CA ILE A 361 17.18 10.16 -10.58
C ILE A 361 17.96 8.95 -10.05
N ARG A 362 17.60 7.72 -10.48
CA ARG A 362 18.33 6.51 -10.09
C ARG A 362 19.78 6.59 -10.53
N MET A 363 20.05 6.95 -11.78
CA MET A 363 21.40 6.95 -12.35
C MET A 363 22.29 8.03 -11.72
N ALA A 364 21.76 9.20 -11.36
CA ALA A 364 22.49 10.25 -10.65
C ALA A 364 22.99 9.80 -9.25
N MET A 365 22.42 8.74 -8.68
CA MET A 365 22.86 8.15 -7.40
C MET A 365 23.76 6.91 -7.58
N LYS A 366 24.02 6.46 -8.81
CA LYS A 366 24.83 5.27 -9.07
C LYS A 366 26.29 5.63 -9.34
N ASP A 367 27.19 4.79 -8.84
CA ASP A 367 28.60 4.89 -9.17
C ASP A 367 28.84 4.34 -10.57
N THR A 368 29.04 5.24 -11.52
CA THR A 368 29.32 4.91 -12.92
C THR A 368 30.82 4.93 -13.23
N THR A 369 31.68 5.21 -12.24
CA THR A 369 33.13 5.44 -12.47
C THR A 369 33.90 4.18 -12.87
N GLU A 370 33.40 2.99 -12.53
CA GLU A 370 34.04 1.70 -12.88
C GLU A 370 33.70 1.17 -14.30
N THR A 371 32.69 1.72 -14.98
CA THR A 371 32.27 1.23 -16.31
C THR A 371 33.08 1.82 -17.48
N GLY A 372 34.11 2.65 -17.21
CA GLY A 372 34.90 3.38 -18.20
C GLY A 372 36.18 2.70 -18.71
N THR A 373 36.56 1.52 -18.21
CA THR A 373 37.82 0.87 -18.60
C THR A 373 37.66 -0.63 -18.87
N THR A 374 37.42 -0.97 -20.15
CA THR A 374 37.60 -2.24 -20.91
C THR A 374 36.42 -2.35 -21.88
N ASP A 375 36.52 -2.21 -23.20
CA ASP A 375 37.48 -2.81 -24.13
C ASP A 375 37.73 -1.90 -25.34
N THR A 376 39.00 -1.56 -25.59
CA THR A 376 39.46 -1.20 -26.94
C THR A 376 39.89 -2.51 -27.62
N PRO A 377 39.25 -2.95 -28.72
CA PRO A 377 39.70 -4.14 -29.43
C PRO A 377 41.08 -3.88 -30.06
N PRO A 378 42.04 -4.83 -30.00
CA PRO A 378 43.34 -4.63 -30.63
C PRO A 378 43.22 -4.74 -32.15
N GLY A 379 43.50 -3.62 -32.83
CA GLY A 379 44.14 -3.56 -34.15
C GLY A 379 43.36 -4.11 -35.34
N ALA A 380 42.66 -3.23 -36.06
CA ALA A 380 42.44 -3.40 -37.49
C ALA A 380 42.99 -2.15 -38.21
N GLN A 381 44.09 -2.34 -38.93
CA GLN A 381 44.66 -1.36 -39.85
C GLN A 381 43.60 -0.99 -40.89
N ILE A 382 43.34 0.31 -41.08
CA ILE A 382 42.56 0.82 -42.21
C ILE A 382 43.52 1.61 -43.10
N GLU A 383 43.95 0.95 -44.18
CA GLU A 383 44.52 1.63 -45.34
C GLU A 383 43.42 2.44 -46.03
N GLY A 384 43.82 3.60 -46.56
CA GLY A 384 42.91 4.59 -47.08
C GLY A 384 42.17 4.17 -48.35
N ARG A 385 41.04 4.84 -48.61
CA ARG A 385 40.91 5.81 -49.71
C ARG A 385 39.44 6.18 -49.92
N GLY A 386 39.24 7.45 -50.23
CA GLY A 386 38.30 7.88 -51.25
C GLY A 386 36.87 8.11 -50.78
N GLY A 387 36.53 9.40 -50.58
CA GLY A 387 35.16 9.83 -50.42
C GLY A 387 34.31 9.70 -51.69
N ILE A 388 33.02 10.01 -51.55
CA ILE A 388 32.24 10.97 -52.34
C ILE A 388 30.80 11.01 -51.78
N THR A 389 30.25 12.21 -51.87
CA THR A 389 28.99 12.83 -51.46
C THR A 389 27.65 12.14 -51.82
N PRO A 390 26.51 12.63 -51.27
CA PRO A 390 25.26 11.90 -51.09
C PRO A 390 24.22 12.15 -52.19
N HIS A 391 23.27 11.24 -52.38
CA HIS A 391 21.98 11.55 -53.01
C HIS A 391 20.83 10.76 -52.39
N SER A 392 19.74 11.49 -52.14
CA SER A 392 18.44 11.05 -51.65
C SER A 392 17.49 10.75 -52.85
N PRO A 393 16.18 10.48 -52.66
CA PRO A 393 15.53 9.17 -52.74
C PRO A 393 14.57 9.05 -53.94
N ARG A 394 14.03 7.85 -54.25
CA ARG A 394 12.71 7.74 -54.91
C ARG A 394 12.10 6.32 -54.99
N SER A 395 10.79 6.33 -54.69
CA SER A 395 9.66 5.66 -55.36
C SER A 395 9.43 4.14 -55.27
N THR A 396 8.27 3.82 -54.69
CA THR A 396 7.38 2.66 -54.94
C THR A 396 6.91 2.58 -56.41
N PRO A 397 6.47 1.41 -56.92
CA PRO A 397 5.04 1.00 -56.90
C PRO A 397 4.82 -0.54 -56.70
N ARG A 398 3.80 -1.02 -55.98
CA ARG A 398 2.37 -1.30 -56.34
C ARG A 398 2.10 -2.75 -56.84
N LYS A 399 1.24 -3.44 -56.06
CA LYS A 399 0.20 -4.47 -56.38
C LYS A 399 0.58 -5.88 -56.90
N GLU A 400 0.19 -6.88 -56.10
CA GLU A 400 -0.78 -7.99 -56.33
C GLU A 400 -0.66 -8.86 -57.60
N PRO A 401 -1.00 -10.16 -57.51
CA PRO A 401 -2.36 -10.65 -57.21
C PRO A 401 -2.58 -11.25 -55.82
#